data_AF-A0A074WGG8-F1
#
_entry.id   AF-A0A074WGG8-F1
#
_cell.length_a   1.000
_cell.length_b   1.000
_cell.length_c   1.000
_cell.angle_alpha   90.00
_cell.angle_beta   90.00
_cell.angle_gamma   90.00
#
_symmetry.space_group_name_H-M   'P 1'
#
loop_
_entity.id
_entity.type
_entity.pdbx_description
1 polymer ?
#
loop_
_entity_poly.entity_id
_entity_poly.type
_entity_poly.pdbx_seq_one_letter_code
_entity_poly.pdbx_strand_id
1 'polypeptide(L)'
;MSSSRSTPTTSISQIAGVRKNRAKKAPEPDVILQAPLSVLTKDSETPLRDMEAWVNRSVENRRAEVTKANKIARPMNRFMLYRSAYAERTKKWCDQNNHQIVSKVTGQSWKKLEPKEIKDYYDRLATIERENHQRAFPEYKFAP
;
A
#
# COMPACT_ATOMS: atom_id res chain seq x y z
N MET A 1 -36.78 52.88 -5.94
CA MET A 1 -37.16 51.52 -6.36
C MET A 1 -36.51 50.54 -5.39
N SER A 2 -37.28 49.55 -4.97
CA SER A 2 -37.14 48.76 -3.74
C SER A 2 -35.99 47.74 -3.70
N SER A 3 -35.66 47.37 -2.46
CA SER A 3 -34.77 46.32 -1.94
C SER A 3 -34.70 45.00 -2.72
N SER A 4 -33.54 44.32 -2.68
CA SER A 4 -33.37 42.98 -2.07
C SER A 4 -31.95 42.41 -2.23
N ARG A 5 -31.48 41.76 -1.16
CA ARG A 5 -30.23 40.99 -0.97
C ARG A 5 -30.27 39.67 -1.76
N SER A 6 -29.12 39.17 -2.25
CA SER A 6 -28.82 37.72 -2.41
C SER A 6 -27.35 37.47 -2.81
N THR A 7 -26.61 36.75 -1.98
CA THR A 7 -25.47 35.89 -2.39
C THR A 7 -26.01 34.59 -2.99
N PRO A 8 -25.32 33.88 -3.89
CA PRO A 8 -24.56 32.70 -3.43
C PRO A 8 -23.32 32.26 -4.28
N THR A 9 -22.36 31.67 -3.56
CA THR A 9 -21.71 30.35 -3.80
C THR A 9 -20.85 30.07 -5.04
N THR A 10 -19.54 29.92 -4.75
CA THR A 10 -18.61 28.83 -5.13
C THR A 10 -19.04 27.84 -6.24
N SER A 11 -18.22 27.70 -7.27
CA SER A 11 -18.14 26.45 -8.03
C SER A 11 -16.67 26.07 -8.30
N ILE A 12 -16.17 25.15 -7.47
CA ILE A 12 -14.95 24.40 -7.72
C ILE A 12 -15.31 23.33 -8.74
N SER A 13 -14.82 23.46 -9.97
CA SER A 13 -14.93 22.41 -10.99
C SER A 13 -14.02 21.24 -10.61
N GLN A 14 -14.67 20.14 -10.21
CA GLN A 14 -14.07 18.85 -9.93
C GLN A 14 -13.41 18.28 -11.19
N ILE A 15 -12.11 18.03 -11.14
CA ILE A 15 -11.40 17.20 -12.12
C ILE A 15 -11.78 15.74 -11.82
N ALA A 16 -12.74 15.21 -12.57
CA ALA A 16 -13.13 13.81 -12.53
C ALA A 16 -12.02 12.93 -13.16
N GLY A 17 -11.35 12.14 -12.33
CA GLY A 17 -10.37 11.15 -12.77
C GLY A 17 -11.01 10.07 -13.64
N VAL A 18 -10.56 9.99 -14.90
CA VAL A 18 -10.93 8.95 -15.86
C VAL A 18 -10.50 7.58 -15.33
N ARG A 19 -11.45 6.77 -14.86
CA ARG A 19 -11.23 5.34 -14.60
C ARG A 19 -11.20 4.63 -15.96
N LYS A 20 -10.00 4.27 -16.43
CA LYS A 20 -9.85 3.35 -17.58
C LYS A 20 -10.56 2.02 -17.25
N ASN A 21 -11.62 1.72 -17.99
CA ASN A 21 -12.26 0.41 -17.96
C ASN A 21 -11.25 -0.66 -18.40
N ARG A 22 -10.82 -1.49 -17.45
CA ARG A 22 -9.97 -2.65 -17.74
C ARG A 22 -10.85 -3.71 -18.38
N ALA A 23 -10.55 -4.09 -19.62
CA ALA A 23 -11.21 -5.20 -20.31
C ALA A 23 -11.22 -6.44 -19.39
N LYS A 24 -12.33 -7.18 -19.38
CA LYS A 24 -12.50 -8.41 -18.59
C LYS A 24 -11.50 -9.45 -19.09
N LYS A 25 -10.34 -9.55 -18.42
CA LYS A 25 -9.35 -10.60 -18.63
C LYS A 25 -10.00 -11.94 -18.25
N ALA A 26 -9.69 -13.01 -18.99
CA ALA A 26 -10.15 -14.36 -18.72
C ALA A 26 -9.97 -14.73 -17.23
N PRO A 27 -10.85 -15.56 -16.64
CA PRO A 27 -10.75 -15.96 -15.25
C PRO A 27 -9.44 -16.73 -15.04
N GLU A 28 -8.43 -16.05 -14.51
CA GLU A 28 -7.23 -16.68 -13.97
C GLU A 28 -7.68 -17.64 -12.84
N PRO A 29 -7.09 -18.84 -12.72
CA PRO A 29 -7.48 -19.80 -11.70
C PRO A 29 -7.48 -19.12 -10.32
N ASP A 30 -8.56 -19.35 -9.58
CA ASP A 30 -8.71 -18.74 -8.26
C ASP A 30 -7.72 -19.44 -7.31
N VAL A 31 -6.59 -18.79 -7.01
CA VAL A 31 -5.66 -19.28 -5.99
C VAL A 31 -6.36 -19.14 -4.65
N ILE A 32 -6.95 -20.23 -4.15
CA ILE A 32 -7.63 -20.25 -2.86
C ILE A 32 -6.61 -20.59 -1.77
N LEU A 33 -6.35 -19.63 -0.89
CA LEU A 33 -5.52 -19.84 0.30
C LEU A 33 -6.27 -20.66 1.35
N GLN A 34 -5.65 -21.76 1.81
CA GLN A 34 -6.16 -22.63 2.89
C GLN A 34 -5.76 -22.13 4.30
N ALA A 35 -4.74 -21.28 4.39
CA ALA A 35 -4.24 -20.70 5.63
C ALA A 35 -3.60 -19.33 5.34
N PRO A 36 -3.38 -18.46 6.34
CA PRO A 36 -2.70 -17.19 6.12
C PRO A 36 -1.25 -17.39 5.62
N LEU A 37 -0.71 -16.41 4.88
CA LEU A 37 0.66 -16.43 4.39
C LEU A 37 1.67 -16.48 5.54
N SER A 38 1.36 -15.89 6.70
CA SER A 38 2.18 -16.00 7.91
C SER A 38 2.40 -17.46 8.34
N VAL A 39 1.44 -18.35 8.06
CA VAL A 39 1.55 -19.80 8.32
C VAL A 39 2.12 -20.53 7.11
N LEU A 40 1.56 -20.32 5.91
CA LEU A 40 1.94 -21.04 4.69
C LEU A 40 3.39 -20.83 4.28
N THR A 41 3.98 -19.70 4.64
CA THR A 41 5.35 -19.35 4.26
C THR A 41 6.32 -19.35 5.45
N LYS A 42 5.91 -19.90 6.60
CA LYS A 42 6.71 -19.90 7.83
C LYS A 42 8.06 -20.58 7.64
N ASP A 43 8.06 -21.74 6.97
CA ASP A 43 9.24 -22.58 6.74
C ASP A 43 9.93 -22.27 5.41
N SER A 44 9.56 -21.17 4.74
CA SER A 44 10.22 -20.76 3.50
C SER A 44 11.66 -20.32 3.79
N GLU A 45 12.61 -20.83 3.01
CA GLU A 45 14.01 -20.37 2.99
C GLU A 45 14.16 -18.89 2.65
N THR A 46 13.12 -18.27 2.08
CA THR A 46 13.15 -16.84 1.73
C THR A 46 12.89 -16.02 2.98
N PRO A 47 13.81 -15.14 3.40
CA PRO A 47 13.56 -14.29 4.55
C PRO A 47 12.39 -13.33 4.27
N LEU A 48 11.60 -13.04 5.30
CA LEU A 48 10.69 -11.89 5.24
C LEU A 48 11.51 -10.62 5.17
N ARG A 49 11.08 -9.67 4.35
CA ARG A 49 11.66 -8.34 4.38
C ARG A 49 11.37 -7.69 5.73
N ASP A 50 12.41 -7.14 6.35
CA ASP A 50 12.29 -6.40 7.60
C ASP A 50 11.59 -5.06 7.35
N MET A 51 10.31 -5.02 7.71
CA MET A 51 9.51 -3.82 7.59
C MET A 51 9.70 -2.85 8.76
N GLU A 52 10.25 -3.30 9.89
CA GLU A 52 10.58 -2.42 11.02
C GLU A 52 11.81 -1.58 10.68
N ALA A 53 12.85 -2.20 10.13
CA ALA A 53 14.00 -1.49 9.56
C ALA A 53 13.57 -0.54 8.42
N TRP A 54 12.63 -0.96 7.57
CA TRP A 54 12.09 -0.11 6.52
C TRP A 54 11.46 1.16 7.08
N VAL A 55 10.52 1.07 8.03
CA VAL A 55 9.82 2.27 8.52
C VAL A 55 10.72 3.18 9.35
N ASN A 56 11.77 2.64 9.96
CA ASN A 56 12.76 3.40 10.73
C ASN A 56 13.99 3.86 9.93
N ARG A 57 13.99 3.68 8.59
CA ARG A 57 15.07 4.20 7.74
C ARG A 57 15.20 5.72 7.88
N SER A 58 16.46 6.19 7.87
CA SER A 58 16.80 7.59 8.15
C SER A 58 16.23 8.57 7.12
N VAL A 59 16.21 9.85 7.48
CA VAL A 59 15.74 10.93 6.60
C VAL A 59 16.60 11.01 5.33
N GLU A 60 17.91 10.79 5.45
CA GLU A 60 18.88 10.79 4.36
C GLU A 60 18.53 9.69 3.35
N ASN A 61 18.29 8.46 3.82
CA ASN A 61 17.91 7.34 2.96
C ASN A 61 16.58 7.62 2.24
N ARG A 62 15.58 8.15 2.96
CA ARG A 62 14.30 8.55 2.33
C ARG A 62 14.50 9.61 1.26
N ARG A 63 15.33 10.62 1.51
CA ARG A 63 15.62 11.68 0.53
C ARG A 63 16.39 11.14 -0.69
N ALA A 64 17.35 10.24 -0.47
CA ALA A 64 18.07 9.57 -1.56
C ALA A 64 17.14 8.75 -2.48
N GLU A 65 16.13 8.07 -1.91
CA GLU A 65 15.09 7.38 -2.69
C GLU A 65 14.33 8.37 -3.61
N VAL A 66 14.02 9.56 -3.11
CA VAL A 66 13.34 10.61 -3.88
C VAL A 66 14.22 11.17 -4.99
N THR A 67 15.50 11.43 -4.71
CA THR A 67 16.47 11.86 -5.72
C THR A 67 16.58 10.83 -6.85
N LYS A 68 16.59 9.53 -6.51
CA LYS A 68 16.63 8.45 -7.51
C LYS A 68 15.34 8.33 -8.32
N ALA A 69 14.18 8.52 -7.68
CA ALA A 69 12.87 8.35 -8.32
C ALA A 69 12.30 9.64 -8.94
N ASN A 70 12.95 10.79 -8.72
CA ASN A 70 12.46 12.13 -9.04
C ASN A 70 11.04 12.43 -8.52
N LYS A 71 10.61 11.75 -7.45
CA LYS A 71 9.26 11.87 -6.90
C LYS A 71 9.20 11.37 -5.46
N ILE A 72 8.49 12.12 -4.61
CA ILE A 72 8.14 11.69 -3.26
C ILE A 72 7.02 10.63 -3.37
N ALA A 73 7.35 9.37 -3.07
CA ALA A 73 6.38 8.30 -3.00
C ALA A 73 5.42 8.51 -1.82
N ARG A 74 4.19 8.00 -1.96
CA ARG A 74 3.20 7.99 -0.87
C ARG A 74 3.72 7.08 0.27
N PRO A 75 3.54 7.45 1.55
CA PRO A 75 3.88 6.55 2.66
C PRO A 75 3.07 5.25 2.54
N MET A 76 3.71 4.13 2.85
CA MET A 76 3.06 2.82 2.77
C MET A 76 2.03 2.67 3.90
N ASN A 77 0.79 2.33 3.55
CA ASN A 77 -0.21 1.91 4.54
C ASN A 77 0.06 0.48 5.02
N ARG A 78 -0.68 0.02 6.04
CA ARG A 78 -0.55 -1.32 6.65
C ARG A 78 -0.52 -2.46 5.64
N PHE A 79 -1.39 -2.41 4.63
CA PHE A 79 -1.49 -3.46 3.63
C PHE A 79 -0.30 -3.41 2.66
N MET A 80 0.15 -2.21 2.28
CA MET A 80 1.34 -2.06 1.43
C MET A 80 2.60 -2.55 2.13
N LEU A 81 2.73 -2.31 3.44
CA LEU A 81 3.82 -2.85 4.26
C LEU A 81 3.77 -4.38 4.32
N TYR A 82 2.60 -4.95 4.67
CA TYR A 82 2.39 -6.40 4.70
C TYR A 82 2.71 -7.05 3.34
N ARG A 83 2.16 -6.50 2.26
CA ARG A 83 2.42 -7.00 0.91
C ARG A 83 3.90 -6.94 0.57
N SER A 84 4.59 -5.86 0.91
CA SER A 84 6.02 -5.75 0.64
C SER A 84 6.85 -6.75 1.46
N ALA A 85 6.43 -7.07 2.69
CA ALA A 85 7.10 -8.07 3.52
C ALA A 85 7.06 -9.45 2.88
N TYR A 86 5.86 -9.85 2.43
CA TYR A 86 5.58 -11.18 1.89
C TYR A 86 5.78 -11.31 0.38
N ALA A 87 6.18 -10.25 -0.33
CA ALA A 87 6.23 -10.25 -1.80
C ALA A 87 7.13 -11.37 -2.35
N GLU A 88 8.36 -11.47 -1.87
CA GLU A 88 9.31 -12.48 -2.35
C GLU A 88 8.92 -13.90 -1.93
N ARG A 89 8.43 -14.07 -0.69
CA ARG A 89 7.87 -15.35 -0.24
C ARG A 89 6.70 -15.82 -1.09
N THR A 90 5.79 -14.90 -1.41
CA THR A 90 4.61 -15.20 -2.23
C THR A 90 5.01 -15.54 -3.67
N LYS A 91 5.99 -14.84 -4.25
CA LYS A 91 6.52 -15.17 -5.59
C LYS A 91 7.07 -16.59 -5.62
N LYS A 92 7.90 -16.96 -4.64
CA LYS A 92 8.47 -18.31 -4.56
C LYS A 92 7.40 -19.37 -4.28
N TRP A 93 6.49 -19.10 -3.35
CA TRP A 93 5.42 -20.03 -3.00
C TRP A 93 4.46 -20.30 -4.17
N CYS A 94 4.14 -19.28 -4.97
CA CYS A 94 3.31 -19.46 -6.16
C CYS A 94 4.08 -20.04 -7.35
N ASP A 95 5.42 -20.10 -7.30
CA ASP A 95 6.30 -20.33 -8.47
C ASP A 95 5.90 -19.48 -9.70
N GLN A 96 5.36 -18.29 -9.46
CA GLN A 96 4.87 -17.39 -10.49
C GLN A 96 5.46 -16.00 -10.28
N ASN A 97 6.19 -15.52 -11.27
CA ASN A 97 6.73 -14.16 -11.28
C ASN A 97 5.66 -13.10 -11.67
N ASN A 98 4.39 -13.37 -11.39
CA ASN A 98 3.28 -12.50 -11.77
C ASN A 98 2.81 -11.65 -10.58
N HIS A 99 3.12 -10.35 -10.63
CA HIS A 99 2.70 -9.38 -9.61
C HIS A 99 1.17 -9.31 -9.41
N GLN A 100 0.36 -9.68 -10.41
CA GLN A 100 -1.11 -9.72 -10.27
C GLN A 100 -1.52 -10.83 -9.29
N ILE A 101 -0.89 -12.00 -9.39
CA ILE A 101 -1.14 -13.14 -8.49
C ILE A 101 -0.65 -12.82 -7.09
N VAL A 102 0.57 -12.28 -6.95
CA VAL A 102 1.09 -11.82 -5.64
C VAL A 102 0.12 -10.84 -4.98
N SER A 103 -0.45 -9.89 -5.74
CA SER A 103 -1.47 -8.95 -5.24
C SER A 103 -2.72 -9.66 -4.71
N LYS A 104 -3.22 -10.62 -5.49
CA LYS A 104 -4.46 -11.34 -5.21
C LYS A 104 -4.29 -12.21 -3.97
N VAL A 105 -3.20 -12.98 -3.91
CA VAL A 105 -2.86 -13.88 -2.81
C VAL A 105 -2.61 -13.11 -1.52
N THR A 106 -1.74 -12.09 -1.54
CA THR A 106 -1.50 -11.26 -0.34
C THR A 106 -2.77 -10.54 0.11
N GLY A 107 -3.61 -10.08 -0.82
CA GLY A 107 -4.90 -9.46 -0.53
C GLY A 107 -5.90 -10.40 0.13
N GLN A 108 -5.97 -11.66 -0.33
CA GLN A 108 -6.83 -12.69 0.26
C GLN A 108 -6.38 -13.03 1.67
N SER A 109 -5.08 -13.28 1.86
CA SER A 109 -4.51 -13.57 3.18
C SER A 109 -4.82 -12.44 4.16
N TRP A 110 -4.46 -11.22 3.79
CA TRP A 110 -4.61 -10.04 4.64
C TRP A 110 -6.04 -9.82 5.11
N LYS A 111 -7.02 -9.91 4.20
CA LYS A 111 -8.42 -9.60 4.55
C LYS A 111 -9.07 -10.71 5.35
N LYS A 112 -8.89 -11.97 4.94
CA LYS A 112 -9.72 -13.09 5.43
C LYS A 112 -9.03 -14.00 6.43
N LEU A 113 -7.69 -14.09 6.41
CA LEU A 113 -6.97 -15.17 7.09
C LEU A 113 -5.99 -14.68 8.14
N GLU A 114 -5.35 -13.51 7.93
CA GLU A 114 -4.35 -13.03 8.89
C GLU A 114 -4.97 -12.70 10.25
N PRO A 115 -4.32 -13.15 11.34
CA PRO A 115 -4.81 -12.95 12.69
C PRO A 115 -4.63 -11.48 13.12
N LYS A 116 -5.30 -11.11 14.22
CA LYS A 116 -5.36 -9.71 14.66
C LYS A 116 -3.97 -9.17 15.01
N GLU A 117 -3.10 -9.99 15.58
CA GLU A 117 -1.77 -9.63 16.03
C GLU A 117 -0.89 -9.17 14.85
N ILE A 118 -0.99 -9.87 13.70
CA ILE A 118 -0.29 -9.47 12.47
C ILE A 118 -0.86 -8.16 11.94
N LYS A 119 -2.19 -8.02 11.94
CA LYS A 119 -2.85 -6.77 11.49
C LYS A 119 -2.44 -5.58 12.34
N ASP A 120 -2.48 -5.73 13.66
CA ASP A 120 -2.08 -4.72 14.64
C ASP A 120 -0.59 -4.36 14.50
N TYR A 121 0.28 -5.34 14.25
CA TYR A 121 1.70 -5.10 13.98
C TYR A 121 1.89 -4.17 12.78
N TYR A 122 1.26 -4.46 11.64
CA TYR A 122 1.37 -3.61 10.45
C TYR A 122 0.61 -2.28 10.58
N ASP A 123 -0.41 -2.19 11.44
CA ASP A 123 -1.05 -0.93 11.81
C ASP A 123 -0.09 -0.01 12.58
N ARG A 124 0.68 -0.56 13.54
CA ARG A 124 1.73 0.19 14.24
C ARG A 124 2.81 0.68 13.27
N LEU A 125 3.31 -0.21 12.40
CA LEU A 125 4.31 0.17 11.41
C LEU A 125 3.80 1.24 10.43
N ALA A 126 2.53 1.19 10.02
CA ALA A 126 1.95 2.20 9.13
C ALA A 126 1.87 3.59 9.79
N THR A 127 1.60 3.62 11.10
CA THR A 127 1.65 4.86 11.90
C THR A 127 3.06 5.44 11.91
N ILE A 128 4.07 4.60 12.20
CA ILE A 128 5.49 5.00 12.20
C ILE A 128 5.93 5.48 10.81
N GLU A 129 5.58 4.75 9.75
CA GLU A 129 5.93 5.13 8.37
C GLU A 129 5.35 6.50 8.01
N ARG A 130 4.10 6.77 8.38
CA ARG A 130 3.44 8.05 8.13
C ARG A 130 4.14 9.19 8.87
N GLU A 131 4.47 9.00 10.14
CA GLU A 131 5.16 10.01 10.95
C GLU A 131 6.58 10.29 10.45
N ASN A 132 7.36 9.24 10.18
CA ASN A 132 8.72 9.37 9.67
C ASN A 132 8.76 9.95 8.25
N HIS A 133 7.76 9.64 7.41
CA HIS A 133 7.60 10.26 6.10
C HIS A 133 7.32 11.76 6.23
N GLN A 134 6.39 12.16 7.10
CA GLN A 134 6.09 13.58 7.35
C GLN A 134 7.29 14.35 7.90
N ARG A 135 8.09 13.74 8.80
CA ARG A 135 9.34 14.34 9.30
C ARG A 135 10.37 14.52 8.19
N ALA A 136 10.49 13.55 7.28
CA ALA A 136 11.44 13.62 6.16
C ALA A 136 11.01 14.64 5.09
N PHE A 137 9.70 14.79 4.88
CA PHE A 137 9.08 15.61 3.84
C PHE A 137 7.95 16.49 4.41
N PRO A 138 8.27 17.54 5.19
CA PRO A 138 7.26 18.38 5.85
C PRO A 138 6.33 19.09 4.85
N GLU A 139 6.83 19.44 3.68
CA GLU A 139 6.06 20.09 2.60
C GLU A 139 5.26 19.12 1.73
N TYR A 140 5.34 17.81 2.00
CA TYR A 140 4.60 16.83 1.22
C TYR A 140 3.10 17.00 1.42
N LYS A 141 2.38 17.23 0.31
CA LYS A 141 0.92 17.25 0.27
C LYS A 141 0.42 16.17 -0.66
N PHE A 142 -0.56 15.41 -0.19
CA PHE A 142 -1.21 14.39 -1.00
C PHE A 142 -2.02 15.07 -2.12
N ALA A 143 -1.58 14.90 -3.37
CA ALA A 143 -2.35 15.22 -4.56
C ALA A 143 -3.03 13.94 -5.07
N PRO A 144 -4.38 13.86 -5.03
CA PRO A 144 -5.15 12.71 -5.49
C PRO A 144 -4.96 12.42 -6.99
#